data_AF-A0A7S4W7K0-F1
#
_entry.id   AF-A0A7S4W7K0-F1
#
_cell.length_a   1.000
_cell.length_b   1.000
_cell.length_c   1.000
_cell.angle_alpha   90.00
_cell.angle_beta   90.00
_cell.angle_gamma   90.00
#
_symmetry.space_group_name_H-M   'P 1'
#
loop_
_entity.id
_entity.type
_entity.pdbx_description
1 polymer ?
#
loop_
_entity_poly.entity_id
_entity_poly.type
_entity_poly.pdbx_seq_one_letter_code
_entity_poly.pdbx_strand_id
1 'polypeptide(L)'
;ETRLDPKYLGGIDYFISSIMFEKGGKKAQDRYSERLYLMNGLTTYFYRPINGPKEDFSFGSVGIPPGNNIYLCPQVLYKIHPDFDDLVINILIADMFGRVVFPVAQQDEWT
;
A
#
# COMPACT_ATOMS: atom_id res chain seq x y z
N GLU A 1 -36.77 -12.95 -3.71
CA GLU A 1 -36.67 -12.18 -4.97
C GLU A 1 -35.98 -10.86 -4.71
N THR A 2 -34.67 -10.83 -4.90
CA THR A 2 -33.84 -9.66 -4.64
C THR A 2 -33.99 -8.70 -5.80
N ARG A 3 -34.88 -7.72 -5.66
CA ARG A 3 -35.08 -6.67 -6.67
C ARG A 3 -33.75 -5.95 -6.89
N LEU A 4 -33.21 -6.05 -8.11
CA LEU A 4 -31.98 -5.38 -8.52
C LEU A 4 -32.20 -3.86 -8.44
N ASP A 5 -31.26 -3.17 -7.79
CA ASP A 5 -31.22 -1.72 -7.71
C ASP A 5 -31.10 -1.15 -9.15
N PRO A 6 -31.85 -0.11 -9.53
CA PRO A 6 -31.74 0.50 -10.86
C PRO A 6 -30.34 1.00 -11.25
N LYS A 7 -29.37 1.08 -10.32
CA LYS A 7 -27.95 1.33 -10.60
C LYS A 7 -27.14 0.10 -11.06
N TYR A 8 -27.73 -1.09 -11.06
CA TYR A 8 -27.04 -2.35 -11.36
C TYR A 8 -26.75 -2.47 -12.87
N LEU A 9 -25.52 -2.13 -13.25
CA LEU A 9 -25.01 -2.20 -14.62
C LEU A 9 -24.65 -3.63 -15.09
N GLY A 10 -24.87 -4.65 -14.25
CA GLY A 10 -24.72 -6.05 -14.61
C GLY A 10 -23.28 -6.53 -14.63
N GLY A 11 -22.91 -7.37 -13.66
CA GLY A 11 -21.65 -8.13 -13.69
C GLY A 11 -21.12 -8.56 -12.33
N ILE A 12 -21.25 -7.70 -11.31
CA ILE A 12 -20.77 -7.97 -9.94
C ILE A 12 -21.84 -7.54 -8.93
N ASP A 13 -22.23 -8.46 -8.05
CA ASP A 13 -23.29 -8.22 -7.06
C ASP A 13 -22.81 -7.46 -5.82
N TYR A 14 -21.58 -7.76 -5.37
CA TYR A 14 -21.01 -7.22 -4.15
C TYR A 14 -19.56 -6.80 -4.34
N PHE A 15 -19.19 -5.68 -3.71
CA PHE A 15 -17.80 -5.30 -3.48
C PHE A 15 -17.49 -5.47 -1.99
N ILE A 16 -16.45 -6.23 -1.65
CA ILE A 16 -16.01 -6.47 -0.28
C ILE A 16 -14.97 -5.42 0.09
N SER A 17 -15.28 -4.58 1.08
CA SER A 17 -14.39 -3.53 1.58
C SER A 17 -14.35 -3.53 3.12
N SER A 18 -13.63 -2.56 3.69
CA SER A 18 -13.48 -2.38 5.13
C SER A 18 -14.10 -1.08 5.61
N ILE A 19 -14.64 -1.08 6.83
CA ILE A 19 -14.96 0.16 7.54
C ILE A 19 -13.73 1.10 7.71
N MET A 20 -12.51 0.55 7.66
CA MET A 20 -11.26 1.32 7.79
C MET A 20 -10.83 1.98 6.49
N PHE A 21 -11.24 1.45 5.34
CA PHE A 21 -10.88 2.01 4.02
C PHE A 21 -11.92 3.04 3.57
N GLU A 22 -13.18 2.81 3.91
CA GLU A 22 -14.30 3.61 3.44
C GLU A 22 -14.59 4.78 4.38
N LYS A 23 -13.78 5.85 4.28
CA LYS A 23 -14.07 7.13 4.94
C LYS A 23 -15.46 7.63 4.48
N GLY A 24 -16.43 7.64 5.40
CA GLY A 24 -17.83 8.03 5.13
C GLY A 24 -18.89 7.02 5.57
N GLY A 25 -18.51 5.81 6.01
CA GLY A 25 -19.44 4.81 6.53
C GLY A 25 -20.57 4.52 5.52
N LYS A 26 -21.82 4.76 5.89
CA LYS A 26 -22.99 4.52 5.02
C LYS A 26 -22.96 5.27 3.67
N LYS A 27 -22.27 6.42 3.57
CA LYS A 27 -22.13 7.17 2.30
C LYS A 27 -21.16 6.51 1.32
N ALA A 28 -20.38 5.51 1.75
CA ALA A 28 -19.44 4.83 0.88
C ALA A 28 -20.13 4.09 -0.28
N GLN A 29 -21.35 3.59 -0.06
CA GLN A 29 -22.16 2.93 -1.07
C GLN A 29 -22.42 3.81 -2.31
N ASP A 30 -22.41 5.13 -2.18
CA ASP A 30 -22.67 6.04 -3.31
C ASP A 30 -21.55 6.03 -4.36
N ARG A 31 -20.37 5.51 -4.01
CA ARG A 31 -19.21 5.37 -4.91
C ARG A 31 -19.20 4.05 -5.69
N TYR A 32 -20.08 3.10 -5.35
CA TYR A 32 -20.08 1.76 -5.92
C TYR A 32 -21.42 1.46 -6.58
N SER A 33 -21.36 0.84 -7.77
CA SER A 33 -22.53 0.24 -8.42
C SER A 33 -22.97 -1.06 -7.75
N GLU A 34 -22.00 -1.78 -7.18
CA GLU A 34 -22.13 -3.03 -6.45
C GLU A 34 -22.60 -2.78 -5.02
N ARG A 35 -23.23 -3.77 -4.40
CA ARG A 35 -23.55 -3.70 -2.97
C ARG A 35 -22.28 -3.77 -2.14
N LEU A 36 -22.05 -2.77 -1.31
CA LEU A 36 -20.85 -2.69 -0.49
C LEU A 36 -21.02 -3.55 0.77
N TYR A 37 -20.20 -4.60 0.89
CA TYR A 37 -20.09 -5.39 2.13
C TYR A 37 -18.90 -4.86 2.94
N LEU A 38 -19.16 -4.32 4.13
CA LEU A 38 -18.15 -3.70 4.99
C LEU A 38 -17.71 -4.65 6.11
N MET A 39 -16.49 -5.15 6.02
CA MET A 39 -15.86 -5.93 7.08
C MET A 39 -15.38 -5.03 8.23
N ASN A 40 -15.45 -5.56 9.45
CA ASN A 40 -14.85 -4.96 10.64
C ASN A 40 -13.35 -5.34 10.76
N GLY A 41 -12.54 -5.02 9.75
CA GLY A 41 -11.12 -5.43 9.66
C GLY A 41 -10.46 -5.10 8.30
N LEU A 42 -9.17 -5.38 8.12
CA LEU A 42 -8.36 -4.98 6.94
C LEU A 42 -8.70 -5.71 5.61
N THR A 43 -9.78 -6.49 5.55
CA THR A 43 -10.13 -7.40 4.43
C THR A 43 -9.02 -8.38 4.00
N THR A 44 -8.04 -8.63 4.86
CA THR A 44 -6.91 -9.52 4.57
C THR A 44 -6.66 -10.45 5.75
N TYR A 45 -6.27 -11.70 5.44
CA TYR A 45 -5.77 -12.65 6.42
C TYR A 45 -4.44 -13.21 5.91
N PHE A 46 -3.35 -12.87 6.61
CA PHE A 46 -2.01 -13.37 6.27
C PHE A 46 -1.64 -14.51 7.23
N TYR A 47 -1.19 -15.63 6.68
CA TYR A 47 -0.49 -16.63 7.48
C TYR A 47 0.87 -16.08 7.92
N ARG A 48 1.36 -16.57 9.07
CA ARG A 48 2.74 -16.30 9.46
C ARG A 48 3.68 -16.84 8.36
N PRO A 49 4.66 -16.04 7.89
CA PRO A 49 5.64 -16.53 6.92
C PRO A 49 6.29 -17.82 7.42
N ILE A 50 6.36 -18.84 6.55
CA ILE A 50 6.94 -20.14 6.87
C ILE A 50 8.46 -20.02 7.05
N ASN A 51 9.09 -19.15 6.27
CA ASN A 51 10.50 -18.84 6.36
C ASN A 51 10.70 -17.50 7.06
N GLY A 52 11.64 -17.45 8.00
CA GLY A 52 12.08 -16.21 8.64
C GLY A 52 12.89 -15.32 7.68
N PRO A 53 13.33 -14.14 8.16
CA PRO A 53 14.30 -13.33 7.45
C PRO A 53 15.53 -14.15 7.09
N LYS A 54 16.12 -13.94 5.92
CA LYS A 54 17.39 -14.58 5.58
C LYS A 54 18.50 -14.04 6.50
N GLU A 55 19.32 -14.93 7.05
CA GLU A 55 20.37 -14.57 8.02
C GLU A 55 21.56 -13.84 7.38
N ASP A 56 21.68 -13.83 6.05
CA ASP A 56 22.80 -13.28 5.29
C ASP A 56 22.61 -11.82 4.85
N PHE A 57 21.47 -11.20 5.15
CA PHE A 57 21.25 -9.80 4.79
C PHE A 57 22.02 -8.85 5.72
N SER A 58 22.77 -7.91 5.12
CA SER A 58 23.34 -6.78 5.84
C SER A 58 23.11 -5.50 5.03
N PHE A 59 22.98 -4.37 5.71
CA PHE A 59 22.88 -3.09 5.02
C PHE A 59 24.12 -2.77 4.17
N GLY A 60 25.29 -3.27 4.58
CA GLY A 60 26.51 -3.17 3.79
C GLY A 60 26.44 -3.91 2.45
N SER A 61 25.71 -5.05 2.36
CA SER A 61 25.59 -5.79 1.09
C SER A 61 24.75 -5.07 0.04
N VAL A 62 23.96 -4.08 0.43
CA VAL A 62 23.19 -3.19 -0.45
C VAL A 62 23.75 -1.76 -0.49
N GLY A 63 25.01 -1.57 -0.06
CA GLY A 63 25.72 -0.30 -0.17
C GLY A 63 25.31 0.77 0.86
N ILE A 64 24.64 0.40 1.94
CA ILE A 64 24.26 1.34 3.01
C ILE A 64 25.35 1.33 4.10
N PRO A 65 26.00 2.47 4.37
CA PRO A 65 27.03 2.57 5.41
C PRO A 65 26.50 2.30 6.82
N PRO A 66 27.36 1.81 7.73
CA PRO A 66 27.00 1.68 9.14
C PRO A 66 26.72 3.06 9.75
N GLY A 67 25.75 3.12 10.67
CA GLY A 67 25.38 4.35 11.38
C GLY A 67 24.38 5.24 10.65
N ASN A 68 23.94 4.86 9.44
CA ASN A 68 22.88 5.58 8.72
C ASN A 68 21.50 5.13 9.17
N ASN A 69 20.57 6.08 9.27
CA ASN A 69 19.15 5.77 9.48
C ASN A 69 18.48 5.41 8.16
N ILE A 70 17.60 4.41 8.18
CA ILE A 70 16.98 3.88 6.97
C ILE A 70 15.48 4.11 7.00
N TYR A 71 14.99 4.80 5.99
CA TYR A 71 13.58 5.08 5.75
C TYR A 71 13.13 4.28 4.53
N LEU A 72 12.66 3.05 4.76
CA LEU A 72 12.19 2.17 3.69
C LEU A 72 10.74 2.52 3.30
N CYS A 73 10.54 2.82 2.03
CA CYS A 73 9.21 2.86 1.41
C CYS A 73 9.05 1.64 0.48
N PRO A 74 8.43 0.53 0.95
CA PRO A 74 8.35 -0.71 0.19
C PRO A 74 7.23 -0.66 -0.87
N GLN A 75 7.30 0.32 -1.77
CA GLN A 75 6.37 0.51 -2.88
C GLN A 75 7.14 0.71 -4.18
N VAL A 76 6.59 0.22 -5.29
CA VAL A 76 7.09 0.45 -6.65
C VAL A 76 6.94 1.92 -7.04
N LEU A 77 7.92 2.44 -7.78
CA LEU A 77 8.03 3.89 -8.08
C LEU A 77 6.82 4.46 -8.81
N TYR A 78 6.19 3.70 -9.72
CA TYR A 78 5.01 4.19 -10.45
C TYR A 78 3.78 4.47 -9.56
N LYS A 79 3.78 4.03 -8.29
CA LYS A 79 2.74 4.39 -7.30
C LYS A 79 3.03 5.69 -6.57
N ILE A 80 4.21 6.27 -6.75
CA ILE A 80 4.67 7.45 -6.04
C ILE A 80 4.35 8.68 -6.89
N HIS A 81 3.46 9.53 -6.36
CA HIS A 81 3.14 10.81 -6.98
C HIS A 81 4.28 11.81 -6.77
N PRO A 82 4.58 12.72 -7.70
CA PRO A 82 5.64 13.73 -7.55
C PRO A 82 5.56 14.56 -6.26
N ASP A 83 4.36 14.87 -5.76
CA ASP A 83 4.18 15.56 -4.45
C ASP A 83 4.80 14.80 -3.26
N PHE A 84 5.11 13.51 -3.42
CA PHE A 84 5.82 12.73 -2.40
C PHE A 84 7.29 13.12 -2.28
N ASP A 85 7.87 13.75 -3.32
CA ASP A 85 9.27 14.19 -3.32
C ASP A 85 9.53 15.20 -2.21
N ASP A 86 8.59 16.13 -1.98
CA ASP A 86 8.68 17.11 -0.90
C ASP A 86 8.80 16.44 0.47
N LEU A 87 8.08 15.34 0.69
CA LEU A 87 8.19 14.57 1.93
C LEU A 87 9.58 13.94 2.07
N VAL A 88 10.08 13.31 1.00
CA VAL A 88 11.41 12.67 0.97
C VAL A 88 12.51 13.69 1.24
N ILE A 89 12.45 14.84 0.58
CA ILE A 89 13.40 15.95 0.75
C ILE A 89 13.40 16.43 2.20
N ASN A 90 12.22 16.65 2.78
CA ASN A 90 12.12 17.12 4.16
C ASN A 90 12.68 16.10 5.18
N ILE A 91 12.53 14.80 4.93
CA ILE A 91 13.18 13.75 5.76
C ILE A 91 14.71 13.87 5.66
N LEU A 92 15.25 13.98 4.45
CA LEU A 92 16.70 14.05 4.23
C LEU A 92 17.33 15.35 4.74
N ILE A 93 16.58 16.46 4.73
CA ILE A 93 17.00 17.72 5.36
C ILE A 93 17.03 17.58 6.88
N ALA A 94 16.04 16.90 7.47
CA ALA A 94 15.95 16.72 8.92
C ALA A 94 16.99 15.71 9.45
N ASP A 95 17.45 14.78 8.62
CA ASP A 95 18.43 13.76 8.98
C ASP A 95 19.55 13.64 7.95
N MET A 96 20.69 14.27 8.26
CA MET A 96 21.89 14.25 7.43
C MET A 96 22.50 12.84 7.26
N PHE A 97 22.20 11.90 8.17
CA PHE A 97 22.61 10.50 8.06
C PHE A 97 21.49 9.60 7.50
N GLY A 98 20.36 10.20 7.14
CA GLY A 98 19.21 9.52 6.57
C GLY A 98 19.47 8.95 5.18
N ARG A 99 18.89 7.79 4.93
CA ARG A 99 18.80 7.15 3.62
C ARG A 99 17.36 6.74 3.39
N VAL A 100 16.71 7.33 2.39
CA VAL A 100 15.39 6.88 1.93
C VAL A 100 15.60 5.81 0.86
N VAL A 101 14.99 4.64 1.07
CA VAL A 101 15.19 3.46 0.23
C VAL A 101 13.86 3.03 -0.37
N PHE A 102 13.87 2.80 -1.69
CA PHE A 102 12.75 2.26 -2.45
C PHE A 102 13.16 0.92 -3.07
N PRO A 103 12.24 -0.05 -3.19
CA PRO A 103 12.49 -1.25 -3.96
C PRO A 103 12.61 -0.89 -5.45
N VAL A 104 13.56 -1.54 -6.12
CA VAL A 104 13.58 -1.56 -7.58
C VAL A 104 12.34 -2.32 -8.05
N ALA A 105 11.75 -1.88 -9.17
CA ALA A 105 10.64 -2.57 -9.76
C ALA A 105 11.01 -4.04 -10.09
N GLN A 106 10.05 -4.95 -9.97
CA GLN A 106 10.28 -6.36 -10.28
C GLN A 106 10.54 -6.59 -11.77
N GLN A 107 10.09 -5.67 -12.62
CA GLN A 107 10.31 -5.66 -14.06
C GLN A 107 10.91 -4.31 -14.44
N ASP A 108 11.94 -4.31 -15.29
CA ASP A 108 12.63 -3.08 -15.71
C ASP A 108 11.66 -2.10 -16.41
N GLU A 109 10.63 -2.61 -17.09
CA GLU A 109 9.59 -1.82 -17.78
C GLU A 109 8.64 -1.07 -16.83
N TRP A 110 8.70 -1.33 -15.51
CA TRP A 110 7.84 -0.70 -14.50
C TRP A 110 8.57 0.39 -13.69
N THR A 111 9.67 0.91 -14.24
CA THR A 111 10.42 2.05 -13.69
C THR A 111 9.89 3.38 -14.19
#